data_AF-A0A5C7MQX1-F1
#
_entry.id   AF-A0A5C7MQX1-F1
#
_cell.length_a   1.000
_cell.length_b   1.000
_cell.length_c   1.000
_cell.angle_alpha   90.00
_cell.angle_beta   90.00
_cell.angle_gamma   90.00
#
_symmetry.space_group_name_H-M   'P 1'
#
loop_
_entity.id
_entity.type
_entity.pdbx_description
1 polymer ?
#
loop_
_entity_poly.entity_id
_entity_poly.type
_entity_poly.pdbx_seq_one_letter_code
_entity_poly.pdbx_strand_id
1 'polypeptide(L)'
;MMRASGLGLLAAAAMPSPAALADSQPGSSPTPPLAPQPAAQTQSYIFHDEFDGPAGSRPDPAKWNISPQRETIKNPVFWDRPENMGQYRDDREHVFLDGKGNLVIRATRDGNGKYTSGKVFGTFWGGINSTWEARIKFNCLTNGCWPAWWLSNDHPVVGGEIDLAEWYGNGEWPSGTTVHARSDGTSFDTHPHPIDGGWHTWRVTWNDGGMSFWQDYTEGMQPYFFVPANSLDDWPFNLPGYSVFPVLNLAVSGSGGGDPKGGSYPAEMLVDYVRVW
;
A
#
# COMPACT_ATOMS: atom_id res chain seq x y z
N MET A 1 -13.99 17.03 -68.39
CA MET A 1 -13.20 15.79 -68.59
C MET A 1 -14.02 14.66 -67.98
N MET A 2 -14.81 13.94 -68.79
CA MET A 2 -14.48 12.63 -69.40
C MET A 2 -14.22 11.54 -68.35
N ARG A 3 -15.21 10.65 -68.09
CA ARG A 3 -15.49 9.33 -68.75
C ARG A 3 -14.54 8.23 -68.21
N ALA A 4 -14.91 6.99 -67.89
CA ALA A 4 -16.00 6.06 -68.26
C ALA A 4 -16.14 5.01 -67.13
N SER A 5 -17.27 4.37 -66.77
CA SER A 5 -18.28 3.56 -67.50
C SER A 5 -17.75 2.27 -68.15
N GLY A 6 -18.28 1.12 -67.72
CA GLY A 6 -18.20 -0.17 -68.40
C GLY A 6 -19.14 -1.22 -67.78
N LEU A 7 -20.27 -1.49 -68.44
CA LEU A 7 -21.31 -2.48 -68.11
C LEU A 7 -21.05 -3.86 -68.75
N GLY A 8 -21.73 -4.89 -68.23
CA GLY A 8 -22.15 -6.11 -68.95
C GLY A 8 -22.91 -7.06 -68.01
N LEU A 9 -24.25 -7.00 -67.88
CA LEU A 9 -25.28 -7.78 -68.59
C LEU A 9 -25.05 -9.31 -68.58
N LEU A 10 -25.98 -10.07 -67.96
CA LEU A 10 -26.77 -11.12 -68.65
C LEU A 10 -27.85 -11.76 -67.75
N ALA A 11 -29.06 -11.76 -68.32
CA ALA A 11 -30.27 -12.57 -68.19
C ALA A 11 -30.42 -13.68 -67.13
N ALA A 12 -31.65 -13.74 -66.61
CA ALA A 12 -32.25 -14.79 -65.80
C ALA A 12 -32.40 -16.14 -66.52
N ALA A 13 -32.23 -17.22 -65.76
CA ALA A 13 -32.84 -18.52 -66.03
C ALA A 13 -33.31 -19.11 -64.69
N ALA A 14 -34.61 -19.32 -64.56
CA ALA A 14 -35.21 -20.02 -63.43
C ALA A 14 -34.94 -21.53 -63.55
N MET A 15 -34.52 -22.16 -62.46
CA MET A 15 -34.56 -23.62 -62.28
C MET A 15 -35.06 -23.96 -60.87
N PRO A 16 -35.81 -25.07 -60.70
CA PRO A 16 -36.76 -25.27 -59.62
C PRO A 16 -36.12 -25.59 -58.27
N SER A 17 -36.76 -25.08 -57.22
CA SER A 17 -36.44 -25.36 -55.81
C SER A 17 -36.70 -26.83 -55.46
N PRO A 18 -35.75 -27.53 -54.83
CA PRO A 18 -36.10 -28.68 -54.02
C PRO A 18 -36.75 -28.18 -52.72
N ALA A 19 -37.95 -28.65 -52.44
CA ALA A 19 -38.62 -28.45 -51.16
C ALA A 19 -37.78 -29.13 -50.06
N ALA A 20 -37.11 -28.33 -49.24
CA ALA A 20 -36.56 -28.77 -47.97
C ALA A 20 -37.63 -28.54 -46.90
N LEU A 21 -38.16 -29.65 -46.36
CA LEU A 21 -39.02 -29.70 -45.20
C LEU A 21 -38.34 -28.99 -44.03
N ALA A 22 -38.99 -27.97 -43.48
CA ALA A 22 -38.54 -27.27 -42.29
C ALA A 22 -38.83 -28.14 -41.06
N ASP A 23 -37.79 -28.54 -40.34
CA ASP A 23 -37.92 -28.98 -38.95
C ASP A 23 -38.13 -27.73 -38.08
N SER A 24 -39.27 -27.66 -37.41
CA SER A 24 -39.62 -26.57 -36.50
C SER A 24 -38.75 -26.65 -35.24
N GLN A 25 -37.75 -25.77 -35.11
CA GLN A 25 -37.08 -25.55 -33.83
C GLN A 25 -38.07 -24.90 -32.83
N PRO A 26 -38.12 -25.37 -31.56
CA PRO A 26 -38.86 -24.68 -30.51
C PRO A 26 -38.31 -23.27 -30.29
N GLY A 27 -39.22 -22.28 -30.30
CA GLY A 27 -38.89 -20.86 -30.18
C GLY A 27 -38.09 -20.53 -28.93
N SER A 28 -37.04 -19.73 -29.10
CA SER A 28 -36.32 -19.08 -28.01
C SER A 28 -37.22 -18.03 -27.36
N SER A 29 -37.64 -18.27 -26.12
CA SER A 29 -38.28 -17.27 -25.26
C SER A 29 -37.33 -16.07 -25.06
N PRO A 30 -37.84 -14.82 -25.03
CA PRO A 30 -37.02 -13.66 -24.71
C PRO A 30 -36.49 -13.79 -23.27
N THR A 31 -35.17 -13.67 -23.11
CA THR A 31 -34.53 -13.60 -21.79
C THR A 31 -35.05 -12.36 -21.05
N PRO A 32 -35.50 -12.47 -19.78
CA PRO A 32 -35.87 -11.30 -18.99
C PRO A 32 -34.68 -10.33 -18.86
N PRO A 33 -34.92 -9.01 -18.83
CA PRO A 33 -33.85 -8.04 -18.54
C PRO A 33 -33.19 -8.39 -17.20
N LEU A 34 -31.86 -8.40 -17.19
CA LEU A 34 -31.08 -8.57 -15.98
C LEU A 34 -31.49 -7.48 -14.98
N ALA A 35 -31.82 -7.86 -13.75
CA ALA A 35 -32.07 -6.91 -12.67
C ALA A 35 -30.85 -5.97 -12.54
N PRO A 36 -31.04 -4.66 -12.27
CA PRO A 36 -29.94 -3.75 -12.02
C PRO A 36 -29.04 -4.35 -10.93
N GLN A 37 -27.74 -4.49 -11.21
CA GLN A 37 -26.79 -4.81 -10.15
C GLN A 37 -26.93 -3.74 -9.06
N PRO A 38 -26.91 -4.13 -7.77
CA PRO A 38 -26.86 -3.16 -6.69
C PRO A 38 -25.74 -2.17 -7.02
N ALA A 39 -26.06 -0.88 -7.05
CA ALA A 39 -25.03 0.15 -7.20
C ALA A 39 -23.97 -0.12 -6.13
N ALA A 40 -22.71 -0.26 -6.53
CA ALA A 40 -21.61 -0.35 -5.60
C ALA A 40 -21.78 0.81 -4.61
N GLN A 41 -21.92 0.51 -3.32
CA GLN A 41 -21.93 1.57 -2.31
C GLN A 41 -20.59 2.29 -2.46
N THR A 42 -20.62 3.55 -2.90
CA THR A 42 -19.44 4.40 -2.91
C THR A 42 -19.00 4.54 -1.46
N GLN A 43 -17.99 3.75 -1.08
CA GLN A 43 -17.34 3.87 0.21
C GLN A 43 -16.87 5.32 0.36
N SER A 44 -17.36 6.00 1.40
CA SER A 44 -16.92 7.35 1.71
C SER A 44 -15.62 7.24 2.51
N TYR A 45 -14.55 7.85 2.01
CA TYR A 45 -13.27 7.92 2.70
C TYR A 45 -13.14 9.24 3.47
N ILE A 46 -12.70 9.18 4.73
CA ILE A 46 -12.36 10.37 5.52
C ILE A 46 -10.96 10.90 5.18
N PHE A 47 -10.10 10.03 4.65
CA PHE A 47 -8.84 10.36 4.01
C PHE A 47 -8.54 9.32 2.94
N HIS A 48 -8.01 9.76 1.80
CA HIS A 48 -7.44 8.84 0.83
C HIS A 48 -6.40 9.53 -0.05
N ASP A 49 -5.47 8.74 -0.56
CA ASP A 49 -4.63 9.10 -1.70
C ASP A 49 -4.47 7.90 -2.64
N GLU A 50 -4.77 8.13 -3.92
CA GLU A 50 -4.70 7.13 -5.00
C GLU A 50 -3.39 7.26 -5.79
N PHE A 51 -2.52 8.18 -5.38
CA PHE A 51 -1.19 8.42 -5.95
C PHE A 51 -1.18 8.63 -7.48
N ASP A 52 -2.28 9.14 -8.02
CA ASP A 52 -2.39 9.60 -9.40
C ASP A 52 -1.54 10.87 -9.62
N GLY A 53 -0.75 10.86 -10.69
CA GLY A 53 0.01 12.03 -11.12
C GLY A 53 1.06 11.67 -12.17
N PRO A 54 1.70 12.67 -12.80
CA PRO A 54 2.73 12.42 -13.81
C PRO A 54 3.94 11.68 -13.25
N ALA A 55 4.57 10.82 -14.06
CA ALA A 55 5.80 10.13 -13.66
C ALA A 55 6.90 11.12 -13.21
N GLY A 56 7.51 10.84 -12.06
CA GLY A 56 8.54 11.68 -11.45
C GLY A 56 8.01 12.87 -10.64
N SER A 57 6.69 13.05 -10.52
CA SER A 57 6.13 14.12 -9.68
C SER A 57 6.24 13.76 -8.18
N ARG A 58 6.13 14.79 -7.34
CA ARG A 58 6.02 14.62 -5.88
C ARG A 58 4.62 14.04 -5.52
N PRO A 59 4.48 13.24 -4.45
CA PRO A 59 3.16 12.97 -3.85
C PRO A 59 2.47 14.28 -3.41
N ASP A 60 1.14 14.25 -3.26
CA ASP A 60 0.34 15.44 -2.98
C ASP A 60 0.84 16.16 -1.70
N PRO A 61 1.37 17.39 -1.80
CA PRO A 61 1.93 18.09 -0.65
C PRO A 61 0.87 18.55 0.36
N ALA A 62 -0.42 18.54 -0.01
CA ALA A 62 -1.50 18.78 0.95
C ALA A 62 -1.76 17.56 1.84
N LYS A 63 -1.36 16.37 1.39
CA LYS A 63 -1.56 15.09 2.10
C LYS A 63 -0.29 14.55 2.74
N TRP A 64 0.88 14.80 2.14
CA TRP A 64 2.13 14.17 2.53
C TRP A 64 3.30 15.15 2.71
N ASN A 65 3.93 15.06 3.87
CA ASN A 65 5.27 15.58 4.10
C ASN A 65 6.30 14.51 3.74
N ILE A 66 7.49 14.94 3.31
CA ILE A 66 8.61 14.05 2.99
C ILE A 66 9.76 14.38 3.94
N SER A 67 10.34 13.35 4.57
CA SER A 67 11.44 13.55 5.50
C SER A 67 12.70 14.02 4.78
N PRO A 68 13.30 15.17 5.14
CA PRO A 68 14.51 15.67 4.49
C PRO A 68 15.80 15.01 4.98
N GLN A 69 15.70 14.23 6.07
CA GLN A 69 16.82 13.55 6.73
C GLN A 69 16.33 12.35 7.54
N ARG A 70 17.24 11.43 7.88
CA ARG A 70 16.97 10.33 8.81
C ARG A 70 17.02 10.82 10.27
N GLU A 71 16.27 10.18 11.15
CA GLU A 71 16.29 10.45 12.59
C GLU A 71 17.67 10.20 13.22
N THR A 72 17.97 10.94 14.30
CA THR A 72 19.17 10.73 15.11
C THR A 72 18.84 9.85 16.31
N ILE A 73 19.36 8.62 16.34
CA ILE A 73 19.14 7.68 17.43
C ILE A 73 20.01 8.04 18.65
N LYS A 74 19.39 8.03 19.84
CA LYS A 74 20.10 8.19 21.11
C LYS A 74 20.73 6.87 21.53
N ASN A 75 21.98 6.90 21.98
CA ASN A 75 22.74 5.71 22.41
C ASN A 75 22.74 4.58 21.35
N PRO A 76 23.17 4.86 20.11
CA PRO A 76 22.99 3.93 19.01
C PRO A 76 23.81 2.65 19.14
N VAL A 77 23.19 1.51 18.83
CA VAL A 77 23.91 0.29 18.47
C VAL A 77 24.63 0.46 17.14
N PHE A 78 25.46 -0.50 16.72
CA PHE A 78 26.36 -0.33 15.58
C PHE A 78 25.66 0.20 14.32
N TRP A 79 24.58 -0.45 13.87
CA TRP A 79 23.89 -0.05 12.64
C TRP A 79 23.04 1.23 12.77
N ASP A 80 22.74 1.66 13.99
CA ASP A 80 22.02 2.91 14.28
C ASP A 80 22.96 4.12 14.44
N ARG A 81 24.27 3.93 14.27
CA ARG A 81 25.22 5.05 14.27
C ARG A 81 25.01 5.92 13.02
N PRO A 82 25.10 7.26 13.11
CA PRO A 82 24.82 8.16 11.98
C PRO A 82 25.63 7.87 10.72
N GLU A 83 26.86 7.37 10.86
CA GLU A 83 27.73 7.01 9.73
C GLU A 83 27.31 5.74 8.97
N ASN A 84 26.52 4.88 9.62
CA ASN A 84 26.07 3.57 9.15
C ASN A 84 24.64 3.57 8.61
N MET A 85 23.77 4.42 9.15
CA MET A 85 22.39 4.55 8.68
C MET A 85 22.32 5.14 7.27
N GLY A 86 21.41 4.61 6.44
CA GLY A 86 20.99 5.27 5.20
C GLY A 86 20.18 6.52 5.48
N GLN A 87 20.32 7.53 4.63
CA GLN A 87 19.66 8.83 4.79
C GLN A 87 18.30 8.89 4.10
N TYR A 88 17.40 9.75 4.59
CA TYR A 88 16.21 10.17 3.85
C TYR A 88 16.45 11.48 3.12
N ARG A 89 15.78 11.67 1.97
CA ARG A 89 15.79 12.92 1.22
C ARG A 89 14.41 13.24 0.67
N ASP A 90 14.08 14.53 0.63
CA ASP A 90 12.98 15.06 -0.17
C ASP A 90 13.48 15.36 -1.59
N ASP A 91 13.53 14.32 -2.42
CA ASP A 91 13.81 14.44 -3.85
C ASP A 91 13.00 13.40 -4.65
N ARG A 92 13.02 13.56 -5.98
CA ARG A 92 12.27 12.71 -6.91
C ARG A 92 13.09 11.50 -7.38
N GLU A 93 14.32 11.34 -6.91
CA GLU A 93 15.06 10.09 -7.10
C GLU A 93 14.59 9.02 -6.11
N HIS A 94 14.20 9.43 -4.89
CA HIS A 94 13.84 8.53 -3.80
C HIS A 94 12.34 8.50 -3.47
N VAL A 95 11.60 9.59 -3.71
CA VAL A 95 10.15 9.65 -3.44
C VAL A 95 9.43 10.32 -4.60
N PHE A 96 8.68 9.55 -5.39
CA PHE A 96 8.02 10.06 -6.61
C PHE A 96 6.81 9.23 -7.01
N LEU A 97 5.94 9.78 -7.85
CA LEU A 97 4.85 9.04 -8.49
C LEU A 97 5.34 8.39 -9.79
N ASP A 98 4.91 7.17 -10.10
CA ASP A 98 5.39 6.43 -11.27
C ASP A 98 4.65 6.74 -12.58
N GLY A 99 3.59 7.56 -12.53
CA GLY A 99 2.72 7.83 -13.69
C GLY A 99 1.66 6.77 -13.96
N LYS A 100 1.50 5.78 -13.08
CA LYS A 100 0.61 4.61 -13.22
C LYS A 100 -0.21 4.38 -11.95
N GLY A 101 -0.39 5.41 -11.13
CA GLY A 101 -1.15 5.34 -9.88
C GLY A 101 -0.37 4.78 -8.70
N ASN A 102 0.97 4.82 -8.69
CA ASN A 102 1.74 4.38 -7.53
C ASN A 102 2.68 5.46 -7.02
N LEU A 103 2.73 5.61 -5.70
CA LEU A 103 3.89 6.16 -5.00
C LEU A 103 5.02 5.14 -5.04
N VAL A 104 6.23 5.62 -5.36
CA VAL A 104 7.47 4.88 -5.25
C VAL A 104 8.33 5.49 -4.16
N ILE A 105 8.69 4.67 -3.17
CA ILE A 105 9.76 4.97 -2.23
C ILE A 105 10.95 4.07 -2.60
N ARG A 106 12.02 4.68 -3.11
CA ARG A 106 13.18 3.99 -3.65
C ARG A 106 14.41 4.21 -2.79
N ALA A 107 15.07 3.11 -2.44
CA ALA A 107 16.41 3.11 -1.88
C ALA A 107 17.46 3.00 -2.99
N THR A 108 18.49 3.83 -2.96
CA THR A 108 19.63 3.84 -3.89
C THR A 108 20.95 3.72 -3.15
N ARG A 109 22.01 3.38 -3.89
CA ARG A 109 23.40 3.39 -3.41
C ARG A 109 24.25 4.20 -4.38
N ASP A 110 24.90 5.24 -3.88
CA ASP A 110 25.76 6.09 -4.71
C ASP A 110 27.15 5.47 -4.96
N GLY A 111 27.96 6.17 -5.79
CA GLY A 111 29.33 5.75 -6.10
C GLY A 111 30.29 5.76 -4.91
N ASN A 112 29.95 6.47 -3.83
CA ASN A 112 30.71 6.49 -2.57
C ASN A 112 30.25 5.40 -1.59
N GLY A 113 29.26 4.60 -1.99
CA GLY A 113 28.67 3.55 -1.17
C GLY A 113 27.73 4.04 -0.07
N LYS A 114 27.24 5.27 -0.17
CA LYS A 114 26.21 5.81 0.72
C LYS A 114 24.82 5.44 0.21
N TYR A 115 23.93 5.13 1.15
CA TYR A 115 22.56 4.75 0.85
C TYR A 115 21.61 5.90 1.15
N THR A 116 20.67 6.12 0.25
CA THR A 116 19.63 7.14 0.37
C THR A 116 18.27 6.53 0.02
N SER A 117 17.22 6.94 0.71
CA SER A 117 15.85 6.50 0.49
C SER A 117 14.83 7.57 0.91
N GLY A 118 13.59 7.19 1.19
CA GLY A 118 12.51 8.10 1.57
C GLY A 118 11.64 7.63 2.74
N LYS A 119 11.02 8.62 3.38
CA LYS A 119 9.93 8.49 4.34
C LYS A 119 8.91 9.58 4.03
N VAL A 120 7.64 9.20 3.94
CA VAL A 120 6.52 10.14 3.87
C VAL A 120 5.62 9.97 5.07
N PHE A 121 5.06 11.07 5.56
CA PHE A 121 4.12 11.07 6.67
C PHE A 121 2.95 12.00 6.38
N GLY A 122 1.74 11.52 6.68
CA GLY A 122 0.50 12.18 6.35
C GLY A 122 0.26 13.44 7.16
N THR A 123 -0.48 14.38 6.57
CA THR A 123 -1.01 15.57 7.27
C THR A 123 -2.34 15.28 7.98
N PHE A 124 -2.99 14.18 7.62
CA PHE A 124 -4.25 13.72 8.20
C PHE A 124 -4.04 13.00 9.53
N TRP A 125 -4.90 13.32 10.50
CA TRP A 125 -4.97 12.66 11.80
C TRP A 125 -6.34 12.01 11.97
N GLY A 126 -6.39 10.69 12.12
CA GLY A 126 -7.61 9.93 12.32
C GLY A 126 -7.65 9.28 13.71
N GLY A 127 -8.83 9.22 14.32
CA GLY A 127 -9.04 8.68 15.65
C GLY A 127 -9.64 7.27 15.65
N ILE A 128 -10.01 6.82 16.85
CA ILE A 128 -10.73 5.56 17.07
C ILE A 128 -12.02 5.49 16.23
N ASN A 129 -12.47 4.26 15.95
CA ASN A 129 -13.59 3.96 15.07
C ASN A 129 -13.30 4.28 13.60
N SER A 130 -12.09 3.93 13.16
CA SER A 130 -11.65 4.05 11.77
C SER A 130 -11.00 2.75 11.28
N THR A 131 -11.03 2.55 9.97
CA THR A 131 -10.30 1.51 9.26
C THR A 131 -9.29 2.15 8.34
N TRP A 132 -8.05 1.67 8.39
CA TRP A 132 -6.93 2.16 7.59
C TRP A 132 -6.45 1.03 6.71
N GLU A 133 -6.23 1.30 5.43
CA GLU A 133 -5.72 0.32 4.50
C GLU A 133 -4.77 0.95 3.49
N ALA A 134 -3.67 0.25 3.22
CA ALA A 134 -2.78 0.54 2.11
C ALA A 134 -2.61 -0.69 1.21
N ARG A 135 -2.54 -0.49 -0.10
CA ARG A 135 -2.17 -1.54 -1.05
C ARG A 135 -0.72 -1.37 -1.48
N ILE A 136 0.12 -2.35 -1.12
CA ILE A 136 1.58 -2.21 -1.16
C ILE A 136 2.21 -3.40 -1.87
N LYS A 137 3.28 -3.15 -2.61
CA LYS A 137 4.19 -4.16 -3.14
C LYS A 137 5.62 -3.87 -2.72
N PHE A 138 6.24 -4.83 -2.05
CA PHE A 138 7.61 -4.71 -1.55
C PHE A 138 8.62 -5.29 -2.56
N ASN A 139 9.05 -4.49 -3.55
CA ASN A 139 10.19 -4.83 -4.42
C ASN A 139 11.54 -4.47 -3.74
N CYS A 140 11.58 -4.58 -2.42
CA CYS A 140 12.69 -4.11 -1.58
C CYS A 140 13.07 -5.12 -0.49
N LEU A 141 12.61 -6.38 -0.60
CA LEU A 141 12.94 -7.46 0.33
C LEU A 141 14.39 -7.94 0.07
N THR A 142 15.36 -7.15 0.49
CA THR A 142 16.80 -7.36 0.26
C THR A 142 17.63 -6.87 1.43
N ASN A 143 18.86 -7.37 1.59
CA ASN A 143 19.73 -7.01 2.71
C ASN A 143 19.87 -5.49 2.87
N GLY A 144 19.78 -5.02 4.10
CA GLY A 144 19.85 -3.59 4.43
C GLY A 144 18.52 -2.87 4.38
N CYS A 145 17.53 -3.34 3.61
CA CYS A 145 16.25 -2.64 3.52
C CYS A 145 15.37 -2.90 4.75
N TRP A 146 14.63 -1.88 5.15
CA TRP A 146 13.63 -1.96 6.22
C TRP A 146 12.40 -1.13 5.81
N PRO A 147 11.51 -1.68 4.97
CA PRO A 147 10.25 -1.04 4.62
C PRO A 147 9.23 -1.14 5.76
N ALA A 148 8.38 -0.12 5.88
CA ALA A 148 7.30 -0.09 6.85
C ALA A 148 6.06 0.65 6.35
N TRP A 149 4.89 0.15 6.75
CA TRP A 149 3.59 0.84 6.72
C TRP A 149 3.02 0.86 8.14
N TRP A 150 2.84 2.06 8.69
CA TRP A 150 2.53 2.25 10.10
C TRP A 150 1.76 3.54 10.37
N LEU A 151 1.16 3.63 11.55
CA LEU A 151 0.47 4.81 12.06
C LEU A 151 1.18 5.32 13.31
N SER A 152 1.26 6.63 13.47
CA SER A 152 2.02 7.23 14.57
C SER A 152 1.22 8.30 15.30
N ASN A 153 1.42 8.38 16.61
CA ASN A 153 1.20 9.57 17.41
C ASN A 153 2.52 9.93 18.09
N ASP A 154 3.02 11.13 17.81
CA ASP A 154 4.35 11.59 18.24
C ASP A 154 4.34 12.38 19.56
N HIS A 155 3.25 12.30 20.34
CA HIS A 155 3.18 12.97 21.63
C HIS A 155 4.29 12.44 22.57
N PRO A 156 5.08 13.30 23.23
CA PRO A 156 6.28 12.89 23.98
C PRO A 156 6.02 12.09 25.27
N VAL A 157 4.78 11.74 25.57
CA VAL A 157 4.37 11.12 26.84
C VAL A 157 3.40 9.97 26.60
N VAL A 158 2.38 10.20 25.77
CA VAL A 158 1.34 9.21 25.42
C VAL A 158 1.42 8.80 23.96
N GLY A 159 2.58 8.98 23.32
CA GLY A 159 2.82 8.58 21.95
C GLY A 159 2.72 7.06 21.81
N GLY A 160 2.20 6.63 20.67
CA GLY A 160 1.92 5.23 20.34
C GLY A 160 2.16 4.99 18.86
N GLU A 161 2.43 3.74 18.52
CA GLU A 161 2.80 3.32 17.17
C GLU A 161 2.02 2.04 16.82
N ILE A 162 1.53 1.98 15.59
CA ILE A 162 0.77 0.85 15.06
C ILE A 162 1.43 0.44 13.75
N ASP A 163 2.25 -0.60 13.81
CA ASP A 163 3.01 -1.11 12.66
C ASP A 163 2.21 -2.20 11.96
N LEU A 164 1.62 -1.87 10.82
CA LEU A 164 0.78 -2.83 10.09
C LEU A 164 1.64 -3.85 9.34
N ALA A 165 2.72 -3.38 8.71
CA ALA A 165 3.62 -4.24 7.95
C ALA A 165 5.05 -3.72 8.05
N GLU A 166 5.91 -4.49 8.71
CA GLU A 166 7.35 -4.27 8.78
C GLU A 166 8.13 -5.49 8.31
N TRP A 167 9.16 -5.25 7.50
CA TRP A 167 10.12 -6.28 7.10
C TRP A 167 11.54 -5.84 7.43
N TYR A 168 12.36 -6.78 7.90
CA TYR A 168 13.70 -6.50 8.40
C TYR A 168 14.78 -7.17 7.54
N GLY A 169 15.61 -6.36 6.90
CA GLY A 169 16.72 -6.81 6.05
C GLY A 169 17.97 -7.24 6.81
N ASN A 170 17.94 -7.23 8.14
CA ASN A 170 19.06 -7.64 8.98
C ASN A 170 19.27 -9.17 9.00
N GLY A 171 18.30 -9.95 8.53
CA GLY A 171 18.37 -11.42 8.48
C GLY A 171 18.18 -12.11 9.83
N GLU A 172 17.76 -11.37 10.86
CA GLU A 172 17.60 -11.85 12.23
C GLU A 172 16.17 -11.69 12.73
N TRP A 173 15.53 -10.56 12.46
CA TRP A 173 14.20 -10.25 12.99
C TRP A 173 13.10 -10.73 12.05
N PRO A 174 12.04 -11.39 12.56
CA PRO A 174 10.91 -11.78 11.74
C PRO A 174 10.11 -10.56 11.30
N SER A 175 9.64 -10.54 10.05
CA SER A 175 8.64 -9.56 9.61
C SER A 175 7.34 -9.73 10.39
N GLY A 176 6.53 -8.67 10.49
CA GLY A 176 5.27 -8.76 11.20
C GLY A 176 4.54 -7.44 11.39
N THR A 177 3.69 -7.47 12.42
CA THR A 177 2.79 -6.40 12.84
C THR A 177 2.96 -6.18 14.34
N THR A 178 3.03 -4.93 14.77
CA THR A 178 3.24 -4.59 16.18
C THR A 178 2.34 -3.44 16.60
N VAL A 179 1.84 -3.48 17.84
CA VAL A 179 1.18 -2.34 18.48
C VAL A 179 2.03 -1.92 19.66
N HIS A 180 2.58 -0.70 19.61
CA HIS A 180 3.33 -0.10 20.71
C HIS A 180 2.43 0.89 21.47
N ALA A 181 2.14 0.58 22.74
CA ALA A 181 1.44 1.49 23.64
C ALA A 181 2.35 2.59 24.21
N ARG A 182 3.68 2.43 24.12
CA ARG A 182 4.68 3.42 24.52
C ARG A 182 5.75 3.59 23.44
N SER A 183 6.12 4.84 23.14
CA SER A 183 7.19 5.17 22.19
C SER A 183 8.60 4.73 22.61
N ASP A 184 8.79 4.23 23.83
CA ASP A 184 10.07 3.67 24.29
C ASP A 184 10.25 2.18 23.95
N GLY A 185 9.23 1.56 23.33
CA GLY A 185 9.26 0.17 22.92
C GLY A 185 9.11 -0.84 24.07
N THR A 186 8.72 -0.41 25.28
CA THR A 186 8.64 -1.31 26.46
C THR A 186 7.26 -1.92 26.70
N SER A 187 6.21 -1.39 26.06
CA SER A 187 4.84 -1.90 26.15
C SER A 187 4.31 -2.13 24.74
N PHE A 188 4.29 -3.40 24.31
CA PHE A 188 3.90 -3.78 22.97
C PHE A 188 3.32 -5.20 22.90
N ASP A 189 2.54 -5.44 21.86
CA ASP A 189 2.14 -6.78 21.41
C ASP A 189 2.52 -6.94 19.94
N THR A 190 3.10 -8.09 19.58
CA THR A 190 3.67 -8.31 18.25
C THR A 190 3.26 -9.66 17.69
N HIS A 191 3.05 -9.70 16.38
CA HIS A 191 2.70 -10.91 15.65
C HIS A 191 3.62 -11.07 14.42
N PRO A 192 4.53 -12.06 14.44
CA PRO A 192 5.28 -12.42 13.25
C PRO A 192 4.34 -12.81 12.10
N HIS A 193 4.46 -12.13 10.96
CA HIS A 193 3.63 -12.35 9.79
C HIS A 193 4.51 -12.31 8.52
N PRO A 194 4.40 -13.29 7.61
CA PRO A 194 5.24 -13.33 6.42
C PRO A 194 4.91 -12.18 5.46
N ILE A 195 5.95 -11.57 4.90
CA ILE A 195 5.84 -10.55 3.84
C ILE A 195 6.62 -11.03 2.62
N ASP A 196 5.95 -11.07 1.48
CA ASP A 196 6.55 -11.40 0.18
C ASP A 196 6.48 -10.20 -0.80
N GLY A 197 7.00 -10.40 -2.02
CA GLY A 197 7.08 -9.36 -3.06
C GLY A 197 5.80 -9.18 -3.88
N GLY A 198 4.69 -9.81 -3.51
CA GLY A 198 3.37 -9.68 -4.11
C GLY A 198 2.72 -8.32 -3.85
N TRP A 199 1.59 -8.07 -4.51
CA TRP A 199 0.71 -6.96 -4.13
C TRP A 199 -0.22 -7.46 -3.03
N HIS A 200 -0.25 -6.74 -1.91
CA HIS A 200 -1.14 -7.05 -0.79
C HIS A 200 -1.84 -5.80 -0.27
N THR A 201 -3.04 -5.96 0.27
CA THR A 201 -3.65 -4.92 1.12
C THR A 201 -3.31 -5.19 2.59
N TRP A 202 -2.94 -4.14 3.32
CA TRP A 202 -2.62 -4.20 4.74
C TRP A 202 -3.60 -3.31 5.48
N ARG A 203 -4.49 -3.94 6.26
CA ARG A 203 -5.61 -3.27 6.91
C ARG A 203 -5.52 -3.36 8.43
N VAL A 204 -5.81 -2.25 9.11
CA VAL A 204 -6.18 -2.24 10.53
C VAL A 204 -7.56 -1.61 10.71
N THR A 205 -8.43 -2.24 11.48
CA THR A 205 -9.62 -1.59 12.04
C THR A 205 -9.37 -1.35 13.51
N TRP A 206 -9.46 -0.08 13.92
CA TRP A 206 -9.31 0.36 15.30
C TRP A 206 -10.64 0.88 15.82
N ASN A 207 -11.16 0.27 16.87
CA ASN A 207 -12.39 0.66 17.54
C ASN A 207 -12.26 0.55 19.06
N ASP A 208 -13.33 0.82 19.79
CA ASP A 208 -13.37 0.80 21.27
C ASP A 208 -12.89 -0.53 21.89
N GLY A 209 -13.00 -1.65 21.16
CA GLY A 209 -12.58 -2.97 21.60
C GLY A 209 -11.12 -3.32 21.33
N GLY A 210 -10.41 -2.56 20.48
CA GLY A 210 -9.00 -2.82 20.15
C GLY A 210 -8.69 -2.66 18.66
N MET A 211 -7.65 -3.36 18.21
CA MET A 211 -7.13 -3.28 16.84
C MET A 211 -7.12 -4.67 16.20
N SER A 212 -7.75 -4.81 15.04
CA SER A 212 -7.77 -6.04 14.24
C SER A 212 -7.03 -5.83 12.93
N PHE A 213 -6.19 -6.79 12.53
CA PHE A 213 -5.30 -6.67 11.37
C PHE A 213 -5.58 -7.74 10.32
N TRP A 214 -5.53 -7.35 9.04
CA TRP A 214 -5.71 -8.24 7.90
C TRP A 214 -4.70 -7.96 6.80
N GLN A 215 -4.27 -9.04 6.15
CA GLN A 215 -3.65 -9.01 4.84
C GLN A 215 -4.71 -9.49 3.85
N ASP A 216 -4.91 -8.75 2.76
CA ASP A 216 -5.85 -9.11 1.68
C ASP A 216 -7.28 -9.36 2.17
N TYR A 217 -7.80 -8.42 2.96
CA TYR A 217 -9.14 -8.54 3.55
C TYR A 217 -10.21 -8.91 2.52
N THR A 218 -11.01 -9.91 2.89
CA THR A 218 -12.27 -10.26 2.22
C THR A 218 -13.41 -10.34 3.24
N GLU A 219 -14.65 -10.17 2.80
CA GLU A 219 -15.80 -10.20 3.70
C GLU A 219 -15.88 -11.53 4.46
N GLY A 220 -16.02 -11.46 5.78
CA GLY A 220 -16.04 -12.63 6.68
C GLY A 220 -14.67 -13.17 7.07
N MET A 221 -13.57 -12.64 6.52
CA MET A 221 -12.22 -13.04 6.88
C MET A 221 -11.90 -12.69 8.34
N GLN A 222 -11.34 -13.65 9.09
CA GLN A 222 -10.85 -13.41 10.45
C GLN A 222 -9.51 -12.64 10.40
N PRO A 223 -9.26 -11.71 11.34
CA PRO A 223 -7.97 -11.04 11.41
C PRO A 223 -6.86 -12.04 11.74
N TYR A 224 -5.66 -11.83 11.19
CA TYR A 224 -4.51 -12.66 11.57
C TYR A 224 -3.95 -12.26 12.94
N PHE A 225 -4.21 -11.01 13.37
CA PHE A 225 -3.80 -10.48 14.66
C PHE A 225 -4.88 -9.56 15.24
N PHE A 226 -5.11 -9.68 16.55
CA PHE A 226 -6.03 -8.83 17.31
C PHE A 226 -5.37 -8.43 18.62
N VAL A 227 -5.32 -7.12 18.89
CA VAL A 227 -4.83 -6.55 20.15
C VAL A 227 -6.01 -5.94 20.89
N PRO A 228 -6.48 -6.54 22.00
CA PRO A 228 -7.59 -5.99 22.77
C PRO A 228 -7.27 -4.63 23.38
N ALA A 229 -8.24 -3.72 23.43
CA ALA A 229 -8.06 -2.45 24.12
C ALA A 229 -7.66 -2.68 25.59
N ASN A 230 -6.68 -1.92 26.07
CA ASN A 230 -6.12 -2.01 27.42
C ASN A 230 -5.47 -3.37 27.77
N SER A 231 -5.07 -4.18 26.78
CA SER A 231 -4.25 -5.39 27.03
C SER A 231 -2.78 -5.07 27.34
N LEU A 232 -2.34 -3.85 27.04
CA LEU A 232 -0.97 -3.36 27.23
C LEU A 232 -0.94 -2.26 28.28
N ASP A 233 0.16 -2.19 29.03
CA ASP A 233 0.41 -1.10 29.98
C ASP A 233 0.44 0.25 29.24
N ASP A 234 -0.18 1.27 29.84
CA ASP A 234 -0.31 2.64 29.31
C ASP A 234 -0.97 2.78 27.94
N TRP A 235 -1.90 1.86 27.59
CA TRP A 235 -2.70 1.91 26.37
C TRP A 235 -3.28 3.32 26.07
N PRO A 236 -2.75 4.07 25.08
CA PRO A 236 -3.17 5.45 24.85
C PRO A 236 -4.34 5.55 23.87
N PHE A 237 -4.63 4.48 23.12
CA PHE A 237 -5.55 4.47 21.99
C PHE A 237 -7.04 4.54 22.36
N ASN A 238 -7.39 4.64 23.65
CA ASN A 238 -8.76 4.99 24.09
C ASN A 238 -8.83 6.35 24.79
N LEU A 239 -7.73 7.12 24.81
CA LEU A 239 -7.74 8.47 25.36
C LEU A 239 -8.68 9.39 24.53
N PRO A 240 -9.45 10.28 25.17
CA PRO A 240 -10.31 11.22 24.46
C PRO A 240 -9.52 12.08 23.48
N GLY A 241 -9.91 12.06 22.19
CA GLY A 241 -9.26 12.83 21.13
C GLY A 241 -7.93 12.24 20.63
N TYR A 242 -7.55 11.03 21.08
CA TYR A 242 -6.38 10.36 20.54
C TYR A 242 -6.53 10.12 19.04
N SER A 243 -5.47 10.41 18.29
CA SER A 243 -5.44 10.25 16.84
C SER A 243 -4.03 9.92 16.38
N VAL A 244 -3.93 9.31 15.21
CA VAL A 244 -2.68 8.91 14.58
C VAL A 244 -2.63 9.42 13.14
N PHE A 245 -1.43 9.60 12.60
CA PHE A 245 -1.20 9.93 11.19
C PHE A 245 -0.49 8.77 10.45
N PRO A 246 -0.71 8.62 9.14
CA PRO A 246 -0.14 7.52 8.36
C PRO A 246 1.33 7.78 7.98
N VAL A 247 2.15 6.73 7.99
CA VAL A 247 3.59 6.81 7.63
C VAL A 247 4.00 5.65 6.73
N LEU A 248 4.69 5.97 5.63
CA LEU A 248 5.26 4.99 4.71
C LEU A 248 6.76 5.28 4.56
N ASN A 249 7.62 4.28 4.71
CA ASN A 249 9.05 4.46 4.48
C ASN A 249 9.73 3.20 3.98
N LEU A 250 10.92 3.41 3.41
CA LEU A 250 11.90 2.38 3.12
C LEU A 250 13.23 2.80 3.75
N ALA A 251 13.49 2.37 4.97
CA ALA A 251 14.79 2.60 5.61
C ALA A 251 15.87 1.74 4.96
N VAL A 252 17.13 2.20 5.05
CA VAL A 252 18.31 1.38 4.74
C VAL A 252 19.25 1.39 5.94
N SER A 253 19.78 0.22 6.30
CA SER A 253 20.52 -0.04 7.53
C SER A 253 19.71 0.35 8.78
N GLY A 254 20.35 0.82 9.85
CA GLY A 254 19.72 0.83 11.18
C GLY A 254 19.60 -0.59 11.75
N SER A 255 19.17 -0.72 12.99
CA SER A 255 19.04 -2.02 13.66
C SER A 255 18.15 -3.01 12.91
N GLY A 256 17.01 -2.56 12.37
CA GLY A 256 16.11 -3.39 11.56
C GLY A 256 16.62 -3.70 10.14
N GLY A 257 17.41 -2.82 9.53
CA GLY A 257 17.97 -3.04 8.19
C GLY A 257 19.28 -3.84 8.20
N GLY A 258 20.13 -3.65 9.21
CA GLY A 258 21.43 -4.33 9.34
C GLY A 258 22.45 -3.90 8.28
N ASP A 259 23.28 -4.86 7.83
CA ASP A 259 24.29 -4.65 6.79
C ASP A 259 23.64 -4.63 5.39
N PRO A 260 23.69 -3.52 4.64
CA PRO A 260 23.17 -3.49 3.27
C PRO A 260 24.06 -4.19 2.24
N LYS A 261 25.25 -4.67 2.63
CA LYS A 261 26.14 -5.40 1.73
C LYS A 261 25.47 -6.69 1.21
N GLY A 262 25.55 -6.88 -0.10
CA GLY A 262 24.92 -8.00 -0.79
C GLY A 262 23.43 -7.77 -1.12
N GLY A 263 22.84 -6.66 -0.68
CA GLY A 263 21.50 -6.25 -1.10
C GLY A 263 21.48 -5.76 -2.55
N SER A 264 20.31 -5.83 -3.17
CA SER A 264 20.08 -5.37 -4.55
C SER A 264 19.50 -3.96 -4.55
N TYR A 265 20.25 -3.00 -5.09
CA TYR A 265 19.84 -1.60 -5.19
C TYR A 265 19.89 -1.13 -6.67
N PRO A 266 18.93 -0.32 -7.14
CA PRO A 266 17.83 0.25 -6.38
C PRO A 266 16.79 -0.78 -5.91
N ALA A 267 16.20 -0.51 -4.75
CA ALA A 267 15.13 -1.29 -4.13
C ALA A 267 13.89 -0.40 -3.97
N GLU A 268 12.70 -0.88 -4.27
CA GLU A 268 11.50 -0.04 -4.35
C GLU A 268 10.35 -0.60 -3.50
N MET A 269 9.71 0.27 -2.73
CA MET A 269 8.40 0.05 -2.13
C MET A 269 7.37 0.79 -2.98
N LEU A 270 6.39 0.07 -3.52
CA LEU A 270 5.30 0.64 -4.31
C LEU A 270 4.03 0.69 -3.48
N VAL A 271 3.32 1.81 -3.52
CA VAL A 271 2.05 2.00 -2.83
C VAL A 271 1.02 2.51 -3.83
N ASP A 272 -0.03 1.72 -4.05
CA ASP A 272 -1.12 1.99 -5.00
C ASP A 272 -2.14 2.95 -4.38
N TYR A 273 -2.52 2.73 -3.12
CA TYR A 273 -3.35 3.68 -2.38
C TYR A 273 -3.10 3.63 -0.87
N VAL A 274 -3.50 4.70 -0.20
CA VAL A 274 -3.82 4.71 1.24
C VAL A 274 -5.25 5.24 1.40
N ARG A 275 -6.10 4.53 2.14
CA ARG A 275 -7.51 4.89 2.35
C ARG A 275 -7.88 4.70 3.81
N VAL A 276 -8.74 5.59 4.30
CA VAL A 276 -9.27 5.59 5.66
C VAL A 276 -10.76 5.86 5.64
N TRP A 277 -11.54 5.07 6.37
CA TRP A 277 -13.00 5.20 6.48
C TRP A 277 -13.54 4.79 7.85
#